data_AF-A0A9W6IWP3-F1
#
_entry.id   AF-A0A9W6IWP3-F1
#
_cell.length_a   1.000
_cell.length_b   1.000
_cell.length_c   1.000
_cell.angle_alpha   90.00
_cell.angle_beta   90.00
_cell.angle_gamma   90.00
#
_symmetry.space_group_name_H-M   'P 1'
#
loop_
_entity.id
_entity.type
_entity.pdbx_description
1 polymer ?
#
loop_
_entity_poly.entity_id
_entity_poly.type
_entity_poly.pdbx_seq_one_letter_code
_entity_poly.pdbx_strand_id
1 'polypeptide(L)'
;MPLTNGPLAHLLANRVYLGEINHKGRSYPGEHPPIVVPKLFEAVQARIAANRSGQRTSRAASGALLLGRLFDDRGHPMTPSATNRKGVVYRYYVSSVIAQGRGAEAGSAKRISAPQIEQAILAALRLRDIVGLEDRALVAEHLSRATISIDAIELTLADGDVIRLPSPRRTSGRQILATSDATARPMKAEARAVLLRWIALGRKWIGELTRTSALDLDQLAQSQGCTRRHVDRIIGYAFLAPDIVTAIAEGRLPRGVTASVLADAPMLWSEQWRAIGLEPLER
;
A
#
# COMPACT_ATOMS: atom_id res chain seq x y z
N MET A 1 4.01 24.83 -26.81
CA MET A 1 3.42 24.51 -25.50
C MET A 1 2.34 23.46 -25.70
N PRO A 2 2.44 22.26 -25.10
CA PRO A 2 1.36 21.27 -25.18
C PRO A 2 0.14 21.72 -24.35
N LEU A 3 -1.06 21.52 -24.87
CA LEU A 3 -2.31 21.79 -24.15
C LEU A 3 -2.46 20.79 -23.00
N THR A 4 -2.51 21.28 -21.75
CA THR A 4 -2.78 20.45 -20.57
C THR A 4 -4.29 20.25 -20.37
N ASN A 5 -4.69 19.29 -19.53
CA ASN A 5 -6.10 18.88 -19.38
C ASN A 5 -7.05 20.00 -18.94
N GLY A 6 -6.58 20.95 -18.10
CA GLY A 6 -7.40 22.06 -17.61
C GLY A 6 -7.81 23.04 -18.71
N PRO A 7 -6.84 23.65 -19.43
CA PRO A 7 -7.10 24.50 -20.58
C PRO A 7 -7.94 23.82 -21.66
N LEU A 8 -7.69 22.53 -21.93
CA LEU A 8 -8.45 21.77 -22.91
C LEU A 8 -9.92 21.60 -22.51
N ALA A 9 -10.18 21.26 -21.24
CA ALA A 9 -11.55 21.14 -20.73
C ALA A 9 -12.31 22.48 -20.77
N HIS A 10 -11.63 23.58 -20.47
CA HIS A 10 -12.21 24.92 -20.55
C HIS A 10 -12.58 25.29 -21.99
N LEU A 11 -11.71 24.96 -22.96
CA LEU A 11 -11.96 25.18 -24.37
C LEU A 11 -13.17 24.37 -24.83
N LEU A 12 -13.20 23.05 -24.57
CA LEU A 12 -14.30 22.19 -25.00
C LEU A 12 -15.66 22.54 -24.36
N ALA A 13 -15.69 23.19 -23.20
CA ALA A 13 -16.92 23.63 -22.54
C ALA A 13 -17.36 25.06 -22.92
N ASN A 14 -16.60 25.77 -23.75
CA ASN A 14 -16.86 27.16 -24.04
C ASN A 14 -18.06 27.35 -24.98
N ARG A 15 -19.12 27.98 -24.49
CA ARG A 15 -20.35 28.26 -25.25
C ARG A 15 -20.17 29.31 -26.35
N VAL A 16 -19.03 30.02 -26.38
CA VAL A 16 -18.67 30.91 -27.50
C VAL A 16 -18.70 30.19 -28.85
N TYR A 17 -18.39 28.88 -28.89
CA TYR A 17 -18.48 28.11 -30.13
C TYR A 17 -19.90 27.94 -30.67
N LEU A 18 -20.93 28.14 -29.84
CA LEU A 18 -22.35 28.14 -30.23
C LEU A 18 -22.86 29.51 -30.67
N GLY A 19 -22.00 30.52 -30.78
CA GLY A 19 -22.46 31.89 -31.05
C GLY A 19 -22.98 32.59 -29.80
N GLU A 20 -22.61 32.15 -28.60
CA GLU A 20 -23.11 32.72 -27.34
C GLU A 20 -22.00 33.39 -26.51
N ILE A 21 -22.36 34.29 -25.60
CA ILE A 21 -21.44 34.97 -24.68
C ILE A 21 -21.90 34.76 -23.23
N ASN A 22 -20.97 34.37 -22.36
CA ASN A 22 -21.24 34.18 -20.94
C ASN A 22 -20.99 35.49 -20.16
N HIS A 23 -22.01 35.97 -19.43
CA HIS A 23 -21.88 37.11 -18.52
C HIS A 23 -22.58 36.82 -17.19
N LYS A 24 -21.86 36.98 -16.07
CA LYS A 24 -22.36 36.76 -14.70
C LYS A 24 -23.11 35.42 -14.52
N GLY A 25 -22.59 34.35 -15.12
CA GLY A 25 -23.14 33.00 -14.99
C GLY A 25 -24.36 32.70 -15.87
N ARG A 26 -24.77 33.62 -16.75
CA ARG A 26 -25.80 33.39 -17.77
C ARG A 26 -25.21 33.47 -19.18
N SER A 27 -25.79 32.74 -20.11
CA SER A 27 -25.39 32.73 -21.52
C SER A 27 -26.40 33.51 -22.36
N TYR A 28 -25.89 34.37 -23.24
CA TYR A 28 -26.69 35.23 -24.12
C TYR A 28 -26.30 35.01 -25.57
N PRO A 29 -27.20 35.24 -26.54
CA PRO A 29 -26.83 35.25 -27.96
C PRO A 29 -25.74 36.30 -28.23
N GLY A 30 -24.67 35.89 -28.89
CA GLY A 30 -23.61 36.75 -29.39
C GLY A 30 -23.86 37.20 -30.83
N GLU A 31 -23.12 38.21 -31.26
CA GLU A 31 -23.22 38.75 -32.63
C GLU A 31 -22.41 37.92 -33.65
N HIS A 32 -21.58 37.00 -33.20
CA HIS A 32 -20.77 36.16 -34.06
C HIS A 32 -21.51 34.88 -34.47
N PRO A 33 -21.33 34.41 -35.71
CA PRO A 33 -21.94 33.16 -36.15
C PRO A 33 -21.35 31.95 -35.37
N PRO A 34 -22.16 30.90 -35.12
CA PRO A 34 -21.70 29.70 -34.46
C PRO A 34 -20.61 29.00 -35.29
N ILE A 35 -19.58 28.53 -34.60
CA ILE A 35 -18.46 27.78 -35.20
C ILE A 35 -18.78 26.29 -35.24
N VAL A 36 -19.54 25.79 -34.25
CA VAL A 36 -19.95 24.37 -34.16
C VAL A 36 -21.47 24.26 -34.08
N VAL A 37 -22.00 23.14 -34.58
CA VAL A 37 -23.43 22.84 -34.52
C VAL A 37 -23.82 22.49 -33.07
N PRO A 38 -24.98 22.95 -32.55
CA PRO A 38 -25.45 22.66 -31.20
C PRO A 38 -25.42 21.17 -30.84
N LYS A 39 -25.89 20.32 -31.76
CA LYS A 39 -25.89 18.86 -31.61
C LYS A 39 -24.49 18.27 -31.38
N LEU A 40 -23.46 18.81 -32.04
CA LEU A 40 -22.08 18.37 -31.86
C LEU A 40 -21.54 18.79 -30.49
N PHE A 41 -21.82 20.03 -30.08
CA PHE A 41 -21.43 20.53 -28.77
C PHE A 41 -22.05 19.72 -27.63
N GLU A 42 -23.35 19.43 -27.72
CA GLU A 42 -24.07 18.58 -26.76
C GLU A 42 -23.49 17.17 -26.70
N ALA A 43 -23.20 16.55 -27.85
CA ALA A 43 -22.57 15.23 -27.90
C ALA A 43 -21.19 15.22 -27.21
N VAL A 44 -20.39 16.27 -27.38
CA VAL A 44 -19.11 16.43 -26.68
C VAL A 44 -19.31 16.60 -25.18
N GLN A 45 -20.27 17.45 -24.75
CA GLN A 45 -20.57 17.62 -23.32
C GLN A 45 -21.05 16.31 -22.68
N ALA A 46 -21.92 15.56 -23.36
CA ALA A 46 -22.39 14.25 -22.92
C ALA A 46 -21.22 13.25 -22.80
N ARG A 47 -20.29 13.24 -23.76
CA ARG A 47 -19.10 12.39 -23.71
C ARG A 47 -18.16 12.78 -22.58
N ILE A 48 -17.96 14.07 -22.32
CA ILE A 48 -17.16 14.57 -21.18
C ILE A 48 -17.82 14.16 -19.85
N ALA A 49 -19.14 14.29 -19.74
CA ALA A 49 -19.90 13.89 -18.56
C ALA A 49 -19.80 12.36 -18.30
N ALA A 50 -19.98 11.54 -19.34
CA ALA A 50 -19.81 10.09 -19.27
C ALA A 50 -18.35 9.68 -18.96
N ASN A 51 -17.37 10.41 -19.48
CA ASN A 51 -15.96 10.15 -19.17
C ASN A 51 -15.57 10.57 -17.75
N ARG A 52 -16.35 11.42 -17.08
CA ARG A 52 -16.15 11.77 -15.67
C ARG A 52 -16.33 10.55 -14.75
N SER A 53 -17.27 9.66 -15.08
CA SER A 53 -17.43 8.36 -14.41
C SER A 53 -16.42 7.33 -14.94
N GLY A 54 -16.16 7.31 -16.25
CA GLY A 54 -15.13 6.47 -16.89
C GLY A 54 -13.71 6.67 -16.32
N GLN A 55 -13.38 7.88 -15.88
CA GLN A 55 -12.14 8.22 -15.17
C GLN A 55 -12.07 7.65 -13.75
N ARG A 56 -13.20 7.32 -13.11
CA ARG A 56 -13.23 6.54 -11.85
C ARG A 56 -13.00 5.06 -12.15
N THR A 57 -13.56 4.53 -13.24
CA THR A 57 -13.40 3.13 -13.67
C THR A 57 -12.02 2.80 -14.25
N SER A 58 -11.41 3.69 -15.04
CA SER A 58 -10.05 3.47 -15.58
C SER A 58 -8.95 3.71 -14.54
N ARG A 59 -9.16 4.63 -13.58
CA ARG A 59 -8.32 4.71 -12.38
C ARG A 59 -8.50 3.49 -11.47
N ALA A 60 -9.65 2.82 -11.50
CA ALA A 60 -9.82 1.53 -10.83
C ALA A 60 -9.11 0.37 -11.55
N ALA A 61 -8.61 0.54 -12.79
CA ALA A 61 -7.69 -0.42 -13.42
C ALA A 61 -6.24 -0.31 -12.88
N SER A 62 -5.91 0.75 -12.13
CA SER A 62 -4.54 1.03 -11.65
C SER A 62 -4.11 0.22 -10.41
N GLY A 63 -4.87 -0.81 -10.01
CA GLY A 63 -4.60 -1.60 -8.81
C GLY A 63 -4.77 -0.84 -7.48
N ALA A 64 -5.69 0.14 -7.43
CA ALA A 64 -6.04 0.89 -6.22
C ALA A 64 -7.45 0.49 -5.74
N LEU A 65 -7.53 -0.53 -4.89
CA LEU A 65 -8.79 -1.19 -4.49
C LEU A 65 -9.78 -0.23 -3.81
N LEU A 66 -9.26 0.71 -3.02
CA LEU A 66 -10.05 1.60 -2.15
C LEU A 66 -10.35 2.97 -2.78
N LEU A 67 -10.09 3.14 -4.09
CA LEU A 67 -10.31 4.42 -4.76
C LEU A 67 -11.78 4.85 -4.63
N GLY A 68 -11.99 6.04 -4.06
CA GLY A 68 -13.32 6.63 -3.88
C GLY A 68 -14.11 6.08 -2.68
N ARG A 69 -13.55 5.14 -1.91
CA ARG A 69 -14.11 4.63 -0.65
C ARG A 69 -13.29 5.04 0.57
N LEU A 70 -12.03 5.45 0.37
CA LEU A 70 -11.11 5.82 1.43
C LEU A 70 -11.11 7.33 1.72
N PHE A 71 -11.23 7.70 2.98
CA PHE A 71 -11.26 9.08 3.47
C PHE A 71 -10.35 9.24 4.69
N ASP A 72 -9.85 10.46 4.90
CA ASP A 72 -9.23 10.83 6.17
C ASP A 72 -10.29 11.14 7.25
N ASP A 73 -9.86 11.26 8.50
CA ASP A 73 -10.68 11.60 9.67
C ASP A 73 -11.30 13.01 9.62
N ARG A 74 -10.90 13.85 8.65
CA ARG A 74 -11.56 15.13 8.33
C ARG A 74 -12.52 15.04 7.15
N GLY A 75 -12.75 13.83 6.61
CA GLY A 75 -13.69 13.57 5.54
C GLY A 75 -13.17 13.90 4.14
N HIS A 76 -11.87 14.18 3.98
CA HIS A 76 -11.29 14.38 2.66
C HIS A 76 -10.97 13.03 1.99
N PRO A 77 -11.30 12.87 0.70
CA PRO A 77 -11.03 11.62 -0.01
C PRO A 77 -9.52 11.39 -0.16
N MET A 78 -9.09 10.14 -0.02
CA MET A 78 -7.70 9.76 -0.23
C MET A 78 -7.50 9.24 -1.67
N THR A 79 -6.48 9.77 -2.33
CA THR A 79 -6.13 9.46 -3.72
C THR A 79 -4.88 8.56 -3.77
N PRO A 80 -4.86 7.50 -4.61
CA PRO A 80 -3.69 6.67 -4.79
C PRO A 80 -2.56 7.49 -5.44
N SER A 81 -1.36 7.32 -4.91
CA SER A 81 -0.12 7.93 -5.38
C SER A 81 0.96 6.87 -5.36
N ALA A 82 1.86 6.90 -6.34
CA ALA A 82 2.99 5.99 -6.37
C ALA A 82 4.30 6.76 -6.54
N THR A 83 5.37 6.28 -5.93
CA THR A 83 6.73 6.77 -6.18
C THR A 83 7.62 5.60 -6.61
N ASN A 84 8.44 5.81 -7.63
CA ASN A 84 9.44 4.83 -8.06
C ASN A 84 10.79 5.24 -7.50
N ARG A 85 11.43 4.34 -6.75
CA ARG A 85 12.81 4.53 -6.28
C ARG A 85 13.60 3.26 -6.52
N LYS A 86 14.68 3.36 -7.30
CA LYS A 86 15.59 2.24 -7.63
C LYS A 86 14.85 1.03 -8.22
N GLY A 87 13.84 1.26 -9.05
CA GLY A 87 13.04 0.21 -9.69
C GLY A 87 11.99 -0.42 -8.77
N VAL A 88 11.82 0.08 -7.54
CA VAL A 88 10.75 -0.34 -6.64
C VAL A 88 9.66 0.72 -6.62
N VAL A 89 8.43 0.31 -6.91
CA VAL A 89 7.24 1.17 -6.89
C VAL A 89 6.59 1.09 -5.51
N TYR A 90 6.54 2.23 -4.81
CA TYR A 90 5.87 2.37 -3.53
C TYR A 90 4.50 3.00 -3.73
N ARG A 91 3.44 2.27 -3.38
CA ARG A 91 2.04 2.72 -3.52
C ARG A 91 1.50 3.22 -2.18
N TYR A 92 0.86 4.38 -2.21
CA TYR A 92 0.30 5.05 -1.04
C TYR A 92 -1.09 5.61 -1.36
N TYR A 93 -1.93 5.76 -0.34
CA TYR A 93 -3.06 6.68 -0.40
C TYR A 93 -2.67 7.98 0.29
N VAL A 94 -3.02 9.11 -0.32
CA VAL A 94 -2.68 10.46 0.16
C VAL A 94 -3.95 11.28 0.20
N SER A 95 -4.19 12.03 1.29
CA SER A 95 -5.35 12.93 1.38
C SER A 95 -5.35 13.94 0.22
N SER A 96 -6.48 14.10 -0.47
CA SER A 96 -6.58 14.89 -1.71
C SER A 96 -6.16 16.35 -1.53
N VAL A 97 -6.35 16.91 -0.34
CA VAL A 97 -5.97 18.30 -0.03
C VAL A 97 -4.46 18.51 -0.05
N ILE A 98 -3.65 17.46 0.18
CA ILE A 98 -2.19 17.53 0.06
C ILE A 98 -1.77 17.69 -1.39
N ALA A 99 -2.44 16.98 -2.32
CA ALA A 99 -2.17 17.13 -3.75
C ALA A 99 -2.53 18.53 -4.27
N GLN A 100 -3.42 19.24 -3.58
CA GLN A 100 -3.84 20.61 -3.89
C GLN A 100 -3.03 21.68 -3.15
N GLY A 101 -1.95 21.32 -2.45
CA GLY A 101 -1.12 22.26 -1.69
C GLY A 101 -1.71 22.71 -0.34
N ARG A 102 -2.90 22.22 0.04
CA ARG A 102 -3.61 22.57 1.28
C ARG A 102 -3.35 21.55 2.39
N GLY A 103 -2.08 21.23 2.62
CA GLY A 103 -1.67 20.16 3.53
C GLY A 103 -1.94 20.39 5.03
N ALA A 104 -2.35 21.61 5.41
CA ALA A 104 -2.77 21.95 6.77
C ALA A 104 -4.23 21.51 7.08
N GLU A 105 -5.06 21.41 6.04
CA GLU A 105 -6.45 20.96 6.15
C GLU A 105 -6.54 19.43 6.25
N ALA A 106 -5.49 18.71 5.84
CA ALA A 106 -5.45 17.25 5.87
C ALA A 106 -5.71 16.68 7.27
N GLY A 107 -6.39 15.54 7.30
CA GLY A 107 -6.59 14.74 8.49
C GLY A 107 -5.30 14.25 9.16
N SER A 108 -5.45 13.60 10.31
CA SER A 108 -4.35 13.08 11.13
C SER A 108 -3.48 12.09 10.34
N ALA A 109 -4.11 11.28 9.48
CA ALA A 109 -3.46 10.33 8.59
C ALA A 109 -3.25 10.91 7.17
N LYS A 110 -2.25 11.78 7.02
CA LYS A 110 -1.91 12.44 5.75
C LYS A 110 -1.60 11.48 4.59
N ARG A 111 -0.88 10.39 4.88
CA ARG A 111 -0.46 9.35 3.92
C ARG A 111 -0.47 7.98 4.59
N ILE A 112 -0.86 6.96 3.85
CA ILE A 112 -0.86 5.56 4.30
C ILE A 112 -0.37 4.63 3.19
N SER A 113 0.26 3.52 3.56
CA SER A 113 0.71 2.48 2.64
C SER A 113 -0.50 1.77 2.02
N ALA A 114 -0.61 1.77 0.69
CA ALA A 114 -1.74 1.14 -0.01
C ALA A 114 -1.83 -0.37 0.26
N PRO A 115 -0.75 -1.17 0.16
CA PRO A 115 -0.81 -2.61 0.43
C PRO A 115 -1.27 -2.95 1.85
N GLN A 116 -0.81 -2.19 2.85
CA GLN A 116 -1.14 -2.46 4.25
C GLN A 116 -2.61 -2.16 4.55
N ILE A 117 -3.13 -1.03 4.07
CA ILE A 117 -4.53 -0.70 4.29
C ILE A 117 -5.46 -1.62 3.49
N GLU A 118 -5.08 -1.97 2.25
CA GLU A 118 -5.82 -2.92 1.42
C GLU A 118 -5.91 -4.28 2.12
N GLN A 119 -4.78 -4.82 2.59
CA GLN A 119 -4.75 -6.10 3.31
C GLN A 119 -5.56 -6.08 4.62
N ALA A 120 -5.44 -5.01 5.41
CA ALA A 120 -6.18 -4.90 6.67
C ALA A 120 -7.71 -4.89 6.44
N ILE A 121 -8.17 -4.16 5.43
CA ILE A 121 -9.59 -4.09 5.08
C ILE A 121 -10.06 -5.43 4.49
N LEU A 122 -9.31 -6.01 3.56
CA LEU A 122 -9.66 -7.31 2.97
C LEU A 122 -9.72 -8.42 4.03
N ALA A 123 -8.77 -8.45 4.97
CA ALA A 123 -8.80 -9.41 6.08
C ALA A 123 -10.05 -9.24 6.94
N ALA A 124 -10.43 -8.00 7.26
CA ALA A 124 -11.64 -7.73 8.04
C ALA A 124 -12.93 -8.13 7.31
N LEU A 125 -13.03 -7.86 6.00
CA LEU A 125 -14.19 -8.25 5.19
C LEU A 125 -14.28 -9.78 5.05
N ARG A 126 -13.16 -10.47 4.81
CA ARG A 126 -13.11 -11.94 4.68
C ARG A 126 -13.37 -12.70 5.99
N LEU A 127 -13.23 -12.06 7.14
CA LEU A 127 -13.63 -12.67 8.42
C LEU A 127 -15.15 -12.69 8.60
N ARG A 128 -15.88 -11.84 7.88
CA ARG A 128 -17.36 -11.81 7.88
C ARG A 128 -17.97 -12.69 6.81
N ASP A 129 -17.36 -12.75 5.63
CA ASP A 129 -17.84 -13.54 4.50
C ASP A 129 -17.06 -14.84 4.30
N ILE A 130 -17.80 -15.93 4.05
CA ILE A 130 -17.21 -17.22 3.69
C ILE A 130 -16.63 -17.11 2.27
N VAL A 131 -15.30 -17.13 2.20
CA VAL A 131 -14.37 -17.41 1.08
C VAL A 131 -15.01 -17.64 -0.31
N GLY A 132 -14.66 -16.80 -1.29
CA GLY A 132 -14.89 -17.10 -2.72
C GLY A 132 -14.88 -15.91 -3.68
N LEU A 133 -15.07 -14.68 -3.18
CA LEU A 133 -15.09 -13.47 -4.00
C LEU A 133 -13.68 -12.93 -4.28
N GLU A 134 -13.45 -12.44 -5.50
CA GLU A 134 -12.27 -11.63 -5.81
C GLU A 134 -12.26 -10.35 -4.95
N ASP A 135 -11.06 -9.90 -4.56
CA ASP A 135 -10.85 -8.73 -3.68
C ASP A 135 -11.61 -7.48 -4.10
N ARG A 136 -11.73 -7.28 -5.41
CA ARG A 136 -12.45 -6.14 -5.98
C ARG A 136 -13.95 -6.24 -5.78
N ALA A 137 -14.53 -7.43 -5.99
CA ALA A 137 -15.95 -7.66 -5.80
C ALA A 137 -16.29 -7.52 -4.31
N LEU A 138 -15.48 -8.12 -3.43
CA LEU A 138 -15.63 -8.03 -1.99
C LEU A 138 -15.67 -6.58 -1.49
N VAL A 139 -14.71 -5.75 -1.92
CA VAL A 139 -14.68 -4.32 -1.56
C VAL A 139 -15.84 -3.55 -2.20
N ALA A 140 -16.22 -3.88 -3.43
CA ALA A 140 -17.27 -3.15 -4.13
C ALA A 140 -18.65 -3.35 -3.49
N GLU A 141 -18.93 -4.58 -3.06
CA GLU A 141 -20.21 -5.02 -2.51
C GLU A 141 -20.36 -4.71 -1.02
N HIS A 142 -19.31 -4.93 -0.22
CA HIS A 142 -19.43 -4.89 1.24
C HIS A 142 -18.87 -3.61 1.89
N LEU A 143 -18.01 -2.85 1.21
CA LEU A 143 -17.43 -1.62 1.77
C LEU A 143 -18.10 -0.38 1.18
N SER A 144 -18.84 0.37 2.02
CA SER A 144 -19.42 1.65 1.64
C SER A 144 -18.42 2.80 1.85
N ARG A 145 -17.75 2.84 3.00
CA ARG A 145 -16.77 3.88 3.35
C ARG A 145 -15.71 3.37 4.31
N ALA A 146 -14.47 3.83 4.14
CA ALA A 146 -13.39 3.63 5.08
C ALA A 146 -12.81 4.98 5.49
N THR A 147 -12.81 5.27 6.79
CA THR A 147 -12.27 6.50 7.37
C THR A 147 -11.01 6.17 8.16
N ILE A 148 -9.90 6.84 7.87
CA ILE A 148 -8.61 6.60 8.53
C ILE A 148 -8.29 7.72 9.50
N SER A 149 -8.02 7.34 10.74
CA SER A 149 -7.40 8.17 11.76
C SER A 149 -6.00 7.66 12.11
N ILE A 150 -5.29 8.37 13.00
CA ILE A 150 -3.96 7.96 13.45
C ILE A 150 -4.00 6.66 14.28
N ASP A 151 -5.10 6.40 15.00
CA ASP A 151 -5.22 5.29 15.94
C ASP A 151 -6.13 4.16 15.44
N ALA A 152 -7.10 4.47 14.58
CA ALA A 152 -8.08 3.50 14.10
C ALA A 152 -8.46 3.70 12.62
N ILE A 153 -8.94 2.62 12.01
CA ILE A 153 -9.67 2.64 10.75
C ILE A 153 -11.12 2.28 11.06
N GLU A 154 -12.03 3.15 10.65
CA GLU A 154 -13.47 2.90 10.75
C GLU A 154 -14.00 2.51 9.37
N LEU A 155 -14.53 1.30 9.28
CA LEU A 155 -15.16 0.77 8.08
C LEU A 155 -16.67 0.84 8.27
N THR A 156 -17.33 1.61 7.43
CA THR A 156 -18.78 1.53 7.23
C THR A 156 -19.03 0.53 6.12
N LEU A 157 -19.81 -0.48 6.43
CA LEU A 157 -20.20 -1.53 5.51
C LEU A 157 -21.45 -1.13 4.70
N ALA A 158 -21.79 -1.93 3.70
CA ALA A 158 -22.97 -1.70 2.86
C ALA A 158 -24.31 -2.02 3.56
N ASP A 159 -24.27 -2.94 4.53
CA ASP A 159 -25.39 -3.31 5.41
C ASP A 159 -25.63 -2.30 6.55
N GLY A 160 -24.76 -1.30 6.69
CA GLY A 160 -24.82 -0.26 7.71
C GLY A 160 -23.98 -0.56 8.96
N ASP A 161 -23.38 -1.74 9.05
CA ASP A 161 -22.53 -2.09 10.18
C ASP A 161 -21.21 -1.31 10.17
N VAL A 162 -20.69 -1.02 11.37
CA VAL A 162 -19.43 -0.29 11.54
C VAL A 162 -18.39 -1.19 12.21
N ILE A 163 -17.28 -1.42 11.52
CA ILE A 163 -16.13 -2.17 12.04
C ILE A 163 -15.00 -1.19 12.35
N ARG A 164 -14.49 -1.26 13.59
CA ARG A 164 -13.31 -0.50 14.00
C ARG A 164 -12.09 -1.41 14.04
N LEU A 165 -11.12 -1.13 13.20
CA LEU A 165 -9.82 -1.80 13.17
C LEU A 165 -8.76 -0.90 13.81
N PRO A 166 -7.75 -1.44 14.49
CA PRO A 166 -6.58 -0.67 14.85
C PRO A 166 -5.89 -0.16 13.57
N SER A 167 -5.50 1.12 13.55
CA SER A 167 -4.75 1.65 12.41
C SER A 167 -3.46 0.83 12.28
N PRO A 168 -3.11 0.33 11.08
CA PRO A 168 -1.86 -0.38 10.87
C PRO A 168 -0.77 0.54 11.39
N ARG A 169 -0.01 0.06 12.38
CA ARG A 169 1.04 0.86 13.03
C ARG A 169 1.81 1.55 11.92
N ARG A 170 2.20 2.82 12.13
CA ARG A 170 3.21 3.50 11.31
C ARG A 170 4.55 2.78 11.48
N THR A 171 4.63 1.52 11.08
CA THR A 171 5.88 0.88 10.82
C THR A 171 6.41 1.67 9.65
N SER A 172 7.56 2.31 9.85
CA SER A 172 8.48 2.69 8.77
C SER A 172 9.00 1.44 8.01
N GLY A 173 8.19 0.38 7.96
CA GLY A 173 8.42 -0.93 7.36
C GLY A 173 8.02 -0.84 5.91
N ARG A 174 9.03 -0.61 5.08
CA ARG A 174 8.98 -0.68 3.63
C ARG A 174 8.57 -2.10 3.23
N GLN A 175 7.32 -2.30 2.84
CA GLN A 175 6.94 -3.52 2.13
C GLN A 175 7.29 -3.32 0.66
N ILE A 176 8.28 -4.06 0.17
CA ILE A 176 8.62 -4.09 -1.25
C ILE A 176 7.71 -5.16 -1.86
N LEU A 177 6.86 -4.76 -2.80
CA LEU A 177 6.18 -5.71 -3.68
C LEU A 177 7.23 -6.22 -4.66
N ALA A 178 7.47 -7.52 -4.66
CA ALA A 178 8.28 -8.16 -5.70
C ALA A 178 7.56 -7.99 -7.04
N THR A 179 8.16 -7.22 -7.96
CA THR A 179 7.78 -7.27 -9.36
C THR A 179 8.47 -8.49 -9.96
N SER A 180 7.70 -9.33 -10.66
CA SER A 180 8.16 -10.58 -11.29
C SER A 180 9.30 -10.40 -12.30
N ASP A 181 9.54 -9.17 -12.77
CA ASP A 181 10.65 -8.84 -13.66
C ASP A 181 11.46 -7.67 -13.12
N ALA A 182 12.58 -7.95 -12.47
CA ALA A 182 13.69 -7.02 -12.35
C ALA A 182 14.94 -7.79 -11.92
N THR A 183 15.86 -8.02 -12.86
CA THR A 183 17.23 -8.49 -12.67
C THR A 183 17.72 -8.26 -11.23
N ALA A 184 17.72 -9.35 -10.46
CA ALA A 184 17.85 -9.32 -9.01
C ALA A 184 19.27 -8.85 -8.64
N ARG A 185 19.43 -7.54 -8.45
CA ARG A 185 20.68 -7.02 -7.87
C ARG A 185 20.90 -7.70 -6.53
N PRO A 186 22.01 -8.45 -6.34
CA PRO A 186 22.23 -9.24 -5.15
C PRO A 186 22.28 -8.34 -3.91
N MET A 187 21.89 -8.92 -2.77
CA MET A 187 21.97 -8.24 -1.47
C MET A 187 23.38 -7.65 -1.25
N LYS A 188 23.46 -6.45 -0.68
CA LYS A 188 24.75 -5.83 -0.34
C LYS A 188 25.55 -6.76 0.57
N ALA A 189 26.85 -6.91 0.31
CA ALA A 189 27.75 -7.79 1.07
C ALA A 189 27.76 -7.47 2.59
N GLU A 190 27.66 -6.20 2.97
CA GLU A 190 27.56 -5.75 4.37
C GLU A 190 26.29 -6.28 5.05
N ALA A 191 25.13 -6.14 4.39
CA ALA A 191 23.85 -6.61 4.92
C ALA A 191 23.83 -8.13 5.05
N ARG A 192 24.43 -8.83 4.08
CA ARG A 192 24.65 -10.28 4.13
C ARG A 192 25.47 -10.69 5.35
N ALA A 193 26.60 -10.02 5.57
CA ALA A 193 27.48 -10.33 6.70
C ALA A 193 26.79 -10.13 8.05
N VAL A 194 25.95 -9.09 8.18
CA VAL A 194 25.17 -8.85 9.41
C VAL A 194 24.17 -9.97 9.68
N LEU A 195 23.42 -10.43 8.67
CA LEU A 195 22.46 -11.52 8.84
C LEU A 195 23.15 -12.84 9.21
N LEU A 196 24.24 -13.19 8.53
CA LEU A 196 25.00 -14.40 8.84
C LEU A 196 25.58 -14.38 10.27
N ARG A 197 26.05 -13.20 10.73
CA ARG A 197 26.48 -13.02 12.12
C ARG A 197 25.35 -13.26 13.11
N TRP A 198 24.14 -12.75 12.83
CA TRP A 198 22.99 -12.96 13.71
C TRP A 198 22.52 -14.42 13.74
N ILE A 199 22.55 -15.13 12.60
CA ILE A 199 22.26 -16.57 12.56
C ILE A 199 23.27 -17.35 13.43
N ALA A 200 24.57 -17.06 13.27
CA ALA A 200 25.61 -17.71 14.06
C ALA A 200 25.46 -17.40 15.56
N LEU A 201 25.19 -16.14 15.90
CA LEU A 201 25.01 -15.71 17.28
C LEU A 201 23.76 -16.34 17.91
N GLY A 202 22.64 -16.39 17.19
CA GLY A 202 21.41 -17.04 17.65
C GLY A 202 21.63 -18.53 17.94
N ARG A 203 22.31 -19.25 17.05
CA ARG A 203 22.64 -20.67 17.26
C ARG A 203 23.56 -20.86 18.46
N LYS A 204 24.53 -19.98 18.66
CA LYS A 204 25.41 -19.99 19.84
C LYS A 204 24.61 -19.83 21.13
N TRP A 205 23.73 -18.83 21.20
CA TRP A 205 22.90 -18.53 22.37
C TRP A 205 21.91 -19.65 22.70
N ILE A 206 21.28 -20.27 21.69
CA ILE A 206 20.49 -21.49 21.90
C ILE A 206 21.34 -22.64 22.43
N GLY A 207 22.57 -22.80 21.95
CA GLY A 207 23.51 -23.78 22.49
C GLY A 207 23.84 -23.53 23.97
N GLU A 208 24.00 -22.27 24.38
CA GLU A 208 24.25 -21.90 25.77
C GLU A 208 23.02 -22.14 26.67
N LEU A 209 21.82 -21.77 26.20
CA LEU A 209 20.56 -21.96 26.91
C LEU A 209 20.19 -23.44 27.08
N THR A 210 20.45 -24.26 26.06
CA THR A 210 20.17 -25.70 26.11
C THR A 210 21.19 -26.47 26.97
N ARG A 211 22.43 -25.96 27.07
CA ARG A 211 23.49 -26.58 27.85
C ARG A 211 23.41 -26.26 29.35
N THR A 212 22.91 -25.08 29.70
CA THR A 212 22.79 -24.63 31.08
C THR A 212 21.32 -24.43 31.42
N SER A 213 20.68 -25.44 32.02
CA SER A 213 19.24 -25.41 32.34
C SER A 213 18.82 -24.29 33.32
N ALA A 214 19.76 -23.56 33.92
CA ALA A 214 19.52 -22.45 34.85
C ALA A 214 19.66 -21.06 34.20
N LEU A 215 20.09 -20.97 32.93
CA LEU A 215 20.32 -19.71 32.22
C LEU A 215 19.00 -19.22 31.62
N ASP A 216 18.45 -18.16 32.19
CA ASP A 216 17.26 -17.49 31.65
C ASP A 216 17.64 -16.45 30.57
N LEU A 217 16.71 -16.11 29.69
CA LEU A 217 16.88 -15.11 28.64
C LEU A 217 17.28 -13.74 29.20
N ASP A 218 16.78 -13.38 30.38
CA ASP A 218 17.14 -12.14 31.06
C ASP A 218 18.60 -12.16 31.55
N GLN A 219 19.06 -13.30 32.07
CA GLN A 219 20.45 -13.47 32.50
C GLN A 219 21.40 -13.46 31.31
N LEU A 220 21.00 -14.08 30.20
CA LEU A 220 21.76 -14.03 28.96
C LEU A 220 21.85 -12.59 28.45
N ALA A 221 20.73 -11.86 28.41
CA ALA A 221 20.70 -10.45 28.02
C ALA A 221 21.63 -9.59 28.87
N GLN A 222 21.61 -9.79 30.19
CA GLN A 222 22.49 -9.09 31.13
C GLN A 222 23.96 -9.42 30.92
N SER A 223 24.30 -10.70 30.70
CA SER A 223 25.70 -11.12 30.43
C SER A 223 26.25 -10.54 29.13
N GLN A 224 25.39 -10.33 28.13
CA GLN A 224 25.75 -9.79 26.82
C GLN A 224 25.61 -8.26 26.74
N GLY A 225 25.19 -7.60 27.82
CA GLY A 225 24.99 -6.14 27.85
C GLY A 225 23.92 -5.65 26.87
N CYS A 226 22.90 -6.47 26.57
CA CYS A 226 21.84 -6.16 25.62
C CYS A 226 20.45 -6.33 26.24
N THR A 227 19.40 -5.92 25.53
CA THR A 227 18.02 -6.06 26.02
C THR A 227 17.49 -7.46 25.76
N ARG A 228 16.58 -7.97 26.61
CA ARG A 228 15.88 -9.26 26.39
C ARG A 228 15.28 -9.35 24.98
N ARG A 229 14.63 -8.27 24.54
CA ARG A 229 14.06 -8.17 23.19
C ARG A 229 15.10 -8.35 22.08
N HIS A 230 16.33 -7.89 22.27
CA HIS A 230 17.39 -8.11 21.32
C HIS A 230 17.78 -9.60 21.28
N VAL A 231 17.89 -10.23 22.44
CA VAL A 231 18.15 -11.68 22.57
C VAL A 231 17.07 -12.49 21.86
N ASP A 232 15.80 -12.25 22.16
CA ASP A 232 14.65 -12.92 21.53
C ASP A 232 14.71 -12.80 20.00
N ARG A 233 14.99 -11.60 19.50
CA ARG A 233 15.09 -11.35 18.05
C ARG A 233 16.26 -12.11 17.42
N ILE A 234 17.40 -12.21 18.11
CA ILE A 234 18.59 -12.90 17.58
C ILE A 234 18.38 -14.43 17.58
N ILE A 235 17.76 -14.95 18.63
CA ILE A 235 17.36 -16.35 18.76
C ILE A 235 16.44 -16.77 17.60
N GLY A 236 15.51 -15.90 17.17
CA GLY A 236 14.65 -16.16 16.02
C GLY A 236 15.41 -16.56 14.74
N TYR A 237 16.56 -15.94 14.46
CA TYR A 237 17.37 -16.29 13.27
C TYR A 237 17.99 -17.68 13.33
N ALA A 238 18.12 -18.29 14.50
CA ALA A 238 18.74 -19.60 14.64
C ALA A 238 17.89 -20.72 14.00
N PHE A 239 16.57 -20.51 13.95
CA PHE A 239 15.58 -21.48 13.47
C PHE A 239 15.25 -21.34 11.98
N LEU A 240 15.97 -20.48 11.25
CA LEU A 240 15.81 -20.35 9.81
C LEU A 240 16.16 -21.66 9.09
N ALA A 241 15.34 -22.01 8.10
CA ALA A 241 15.54 -23.18 7.26
C ALA A 241 16.92 -23.10 6.55
N PRO A 242 17.63 -24.23 6.37
CA PRO A 242 18.97 -24.27 5.76
C PRO A 242 19.02 -23.56 4.40
N ASP A 243 17.99 -23.74 3.58
CA ASP A 243 17.95 -23.17 2.24
C ASP A 243 17.75 -21.65 2.24
N ILE A 244 17.05 -21.11 3.25
CA ILE A 244 16.96 -19.65 3.47
C ILE A 244 18.34 -19.10 3.86
N VAL A 245 19.08 -19.84 4.71
CA VAL A 245 20.46 -19.47 5.07
C VAL A 245 21.37 -19.49 3.84
N THR A 246 21.22 -20.48 2.96
CA THR A 246 21.93 -20.57 1.68
C THR A 246 21.58 -19.38 0.78
N ALA A 247 20.30 -19.05 0.62
CA ALA A 247 19.84 -17.89 -0.13
C ALA A 247 20.38 -16.56 0.45
N ILE A 248 20.51 -16.44 1.77
CA ILE A 248 21.17 -15.30 2.43
C ILE A 248 22.65 -15.25 2.06
N ALA A 249 23.37 -16.38 2.16
CA ALA A 249 24.79 -16.48 1.84
C ALA A 249 25.09 -16.14 0.37
N GLU A 250 24.19 -16.47 -0.54
CA GLU A 250 24.34 -16.18 -1.97
C GLU A 250 23.75 -14.82 -2.37
N GLY A 251 23.05 -14.15 -1.45
CA GLY A 251 22.40 -12.87 -1.70
C GLY A 251 21.19 -12.94 -2.64
N ARG A 252 20.56 -14.12 -2.72
CA ARG A 252 19.42 -14.47 -3.59
C ARG A 252 18.04 -14.25 -2.96
N LEU A 253 17.97 -13.64 -1.76
CA LEU A 253 16.68 -13.36 -1.13
C LEU A 253 15.80 -12.43 -1.98
N PRO A 254 14.47 -12.69 -2.06
CA PRO A 254 13.53 -11.82 -2.75
C PRO A 254 13.56 -10.39 -2.20
N ARG A 255 13.33 -9.41 -3.08
CA ARG A 255 13.19 -8.02 -2.64
C ARG A 255 11.93 -7.87 -1.79
N GLY A 256 12.08 -7.40 -0.56
CA GLY A 256 10.97 -7.20 0.39
C GLY A 256 11.08 -7.98 1.67
N VAL A 257 11.94 -8.99 1.68
CA VAL A 257 12.29 -9.72 2.89
C VAL A 257 13.15 -8.82 3.77
N THR A 258 12.59 -8.36 4.88
CA THR A 258 13.33 -7.57 5.87
C THR A 258 13.90 -8.49 6.95
N ALA A 259 14.93 -8.02 7.65
CA ALA A 259 15.51 -8.77 8.77
C ALA A 259 14.48 -9.07 9.88
N SER A 260 13.49 -8.20 10.09
CA SER A 260 12.40 -8.46 11.03
C SER A 260 11.52 -9.64 10.61
N VAL A 261 11.19 -9.75 9.33
CA VAL A 261 10.40 -10.89 8.80
C VAL A 261 11.14 -12.21 9.01
N LEU A 262 12.47 -12.20 8.85
CA LEU A 262 13.30 -13.39 9.11
C LEU A 262 13.40 -13.74 10.60
N ALA A 263 13.43 -12.75 11.48
CA ALA A 263 13.48 -12.98 12.92
C ALA A 263 12.15 -13.54 13.46
N ASP A 264 11.02 -13.08 12.92
CA ASP A 264 9.67 -13.46 13.34
C ASP A 264 9.11 -14.64 12.51
N ALA A 265 9.97 -15.40 11.83
CA ALA A 265 9.56 -16.48 10.95
C ALA A 265 8.92 -17.64 11.73
N PRO A 266 7.89 -18.33 11.19
CA PRO A 266 7.28 -19.50 11.82
C PRO A 266 8.30 -20.58 12.15
N MET A 267 8.07 -21.37 13.21
CA MET A 267 9.01 -22.46 13.57
C MET A 267 9.03 -23.60 12.54
N LEU A 268 7.92 -23.85 11.86
CA LEU A 268 7.84 -24.85 10.80
C LEU A 268 8.53 -24.34 9.54
N TRP A 269 9.59 -25.03 9.11
CA TRP A 269 10.35 -24.65 7.93
C TRP A 269 9.47 -24.49 6.69
N SER A 270 8.52 -25.39 6.44
CA SER A 270 7.56 -25.33 5.32
C SER A 270 6.77 -24.01 5.25
N GLU A 271 6.45 -23.42 6.40
CA GLU A 271 5.70 -22.17 6.48
C GLU A 271 6.60 -20.94 6.31
N GLN A 272 7.89 -21.05 6.66
CA GLN A 272 8.86 -19.97 6.42
C GLN A 272 8.96 -19.62 4.93
N TRP A 273 8.91 -20.64 4.06
CA TRP A 273 8.92 -20.46 2.59
C TRP A 273 7.73 -19.65 2.09
N ARG A 274 6.50 -20.02 2.51
CA ARG A 274 5.28 -19.29 2.15
C ARG A 274 5.30 -17.85 2.67
N ALA A 275 5.81 -17.64 3.88
CA ALA A 275 5.91 -16.31 4.47
C ALA A 275 6.89 -15.38 3.72
N ILE A 276 7.94 -15.95 3.10
CA ILE A 276 9.03 -15.21 2.45
C ILE A 276 8.83 -15.15 0.91
N GLY A 277 7.88 -15.93 0.37
CA GLY A 277 7.58 -15.98 -1.06
C GLY A 277 8.66 -16.71 -1.87
N LEU A 278 9.29 -17.72 -1.27
CA LEU A 278 10.24 -18.63 -1.92
C LEU A 278 9.57 -19.98 -2.17
N GLU A 279 9.78 -20.56 -3.34
CA GLU A 279 9.47 -21.98 -3.58
C GLU A 279 10.58 -22.85 -2.96
N PRO A 280 10.26 -23.99 -2.32
CA PRO A 280 11.27 -24.95 -1.85
C PRO A 280 12.20 -25.32 -3.00
N LEU A 281 13.51 -25.36 -2.75
CA LEU A 281 14.43 -26.01 -3.67
C LEU A 281 14.07 -27.50 -3.66
N GLU A 282 13.41 -27.99 -4.70
CA GLU A 282 13.17 -29.42 -4.90
C GLU A 282 14.53 -30.13 -4.77
N ARG A 283 14.62 -31.04 -3.80
CA ARG A 283 15.77 -31.93 -3.63
C ARG A 283 15.53 -33.24 -4.35
#